data_AF-A0A1E3R5X9-F1
#
_entry.id   AF-A0A1E3R5X9-F1
#
_cell.length_a   1.000
_cell.length_b   1.000
_cell.length_c   1.000
_cell.angle_alpha   90.00
_cell.angle_beta   90.00
_cell.angle_gamma   90.00
#
_symmetry.space_group_name_H-M   'P 1'
#
loop_
_entity.id
_entity.type
_entity.pdbx_description
1 polymer ?
#
loop_
_entity_poly.entity_id
_entity_poly.type
_entity_poly.pdbx_seq_one_letter_code
_entity_poly.pdbx_strand_id
1 'polypeptide(L)'
;AQAHGLINAEHVEVIRKSVAKLPGWVDAATRDQFEVDLVRTAVKVGPKELTDTADLTLFLLDQDGPEPTDVDRARKRGVRKSPQGADGMVELRAMLTPEAWAVWEAIFAKYAAPGMCNPDDPEPCTSGTPTQSQIDNDHRTLAQRQHDALVAVGRIALMSGELGRLNGLPVSVIIRTTLQDLESRAGVGTTGGGTVMPIADVIRLAAHANHYLAVFDKATGSAMDLYRARRTASPTQRIMLIARDGGCTKPCCTVGAYGCQAHHVVADWTDGGNTNVDELGLACGPHNRSVDTDGGWTTRMNDRGEVEWLPPPNLDTGQARLNYYHRPERLLRPDDEPEDQPSTEPTNIPVAGPQSDAAPADDNQVVEGESGAARSFPGASEPGGPAPPGDRAA
;
A
#
# COMPACT_ATOMS: atom_id res chain seq x y z
N ALA A 1 46.68 -19.33 -14.85
CA ALA A 1 46.91 -19.20 -13.40
C ALA A 1 46.05 -20.17 -12.58
N GLN A 2 44.72 -20.15 -12.71
CA GLN A 2 43.81 -21.02 -11.94
C GLN A 2 44.08 -22.52 -12.13
N ALA A 3 44.23 -22.99 -13.38
CA ALA A 3 44.55 -24.39 -13.68
C ALA A 3 45.89 -24.86 -13.09
N HIS A 4 46.80 -23.93 -12.78
CA HIS A 4 48.08 -24.20 -12.14
C HIS A 4 48.03 -24.02 -10.60
N GLY A 5 46.85 -23.77 -10.02
CA GLY A 5 46.67 -23.62 -8.57
C GLY A 5 47.23 -22.32 -7.98
N LEU A 6 47.62 -21.35 -8.81
CA LEU A 6 48.26 -20.10 -8.35
C LEU A 6 47.27 -19.06 -7.83
N ILE A 7 45.99 -19.19 -8.18
CA ILE A 7 44.89 -18.32 -7.73
C ILE A 7 43.65 -19.18 -7.45
N ASN A 8 42.80 -18.73 -6.52
CA ASN A 8 41.58 -19.44 -6.14
C ASN A 8 40.32 -18.85 -6.83
N ALA A 9 39.14 -19.41 -6.55
CA ALA A 9 37.87 -18.97 -7.14
C ALA A 9 37.50 -17.52 -6.78
N GLU A 10 37.90 -17.05 -5.59
CA GLU A 10 37.63 -15.69 -5.14
C GLU A 10 38.44 -14.66 -5.95
N HIS A 11 39.71 -14.96 -6.27
CA HIS A 11 40.51 -14.13 -7.18
C HIS A 11 39.87 -14.05 -8.57
N VAL A 12 39.37 -15.18 -9.09
CA VAL A 12 38.69 -15.21 -10.41
C VAL A 12 37.43 -14.34 -10.39
N GLU A 13 36.65 -14.40 -9.31
CA GLU A 13 35.46 -13.57 -9.16
C GLU A 13 35.79 -12.07 -9.11
N VAL A 14 36.85 -11.70 -8.39
CA VAL A 14 37.36 -10.31 -8.36
C VAL A 14 37.78 -9.85 -9.75
N ILE A 15 38.55 -10.65 -10.49
CA ILE A 15 39.01 -10.31 -11.84
C ILE A 15 37.80 -10.09 -12.77
N ARG A 16 36.84 -11.02 -12.78
CA ARG A 16 35.64 -10.92 -13.64
C ARG A 16 34.82 -9.67 -13.31
N LYS A 17 34.61 -9.39 -12.02
CA LYS A 17 33.90 -8.18 -11.57
C LYS A 17 34.62 -6.91 -12.00
N SER A 18 35.93 -6.86 -11.87
CA SER A 18 36.73 -5.68 -12.23
C SER A 18 36.76 -5.45 -13.74
N VAL A 19 36.91 -6.50 -14.56
CA VAL A 19 36.84 -6.39 -16.03
C VAL A 19 35.44 -5.92 -16.48
N ALA A 20 34.38 -6.39 -15.82
CA ALA A 20 33.01 -5.95 -16.12
C ALA A 20 32.73 -4.48 -15.77
N LYS A 21 33.54 -3.87 -14.88
CA LYS A 21 33.47 -2.44 -14.54
C LYS A 21 34.17 -1.55 -15.57
N LEU A 22 34.95 -2.09 -16.51
CA LEU A 22 35.65 -1.28 -17.50
C LEU A 22 34.66 -0.51 -18.39
N PRO A 23 34.84 0.81 -18.56
CA PRO A 23 33.96 1.62 -19.38
C PRO A 23 33.86 1.12 -20.82
N GLY A 24 32.68 1.33 -21.44
CA GLY A 24 32.41 0.90 -22.82
C GLY A 24 33.34 1.50 -23.88
N TRP A 25 33.99 2.62 -23.60
CA TRP A 25 34.93 3.29 -24.49
C TRP A 25 36.34 2.69 -24.47
N VAL A 26 36.67 1.84 -23.48
CA VAL A 26 37.95 1.14 -23.42
C VAL A 26 37.99 0.07 -24.52
N ASP A 27 38.98 0.15 -25.40
CA ASP A 27 39.17 -0.78 -26.50
C ASP A 27 39.51 -2.20 -26.03
N ALA A 28 39.36 -3.18 -26.93
CA ALA A 28 39.55 -4.58 -26.60
C ALA A 28 40.98 -4.92 -26.15
N ALA A 29 42.01 -4.28 -26.75
CA ALA A 29 43.39 -4.56 -26.38
C ALA A 29 43.71 -4.05 -24.97
N THR A 30 43.21 -2.86 -24.61
CA THR A 30 43.34 -2.31 -23.27
C THR A 30 42.56 -3.15 -22.24
N ARG A 31 41.39 -3.70 -22.59
CA ARG A 31 40.63 -4.63 -21.74
C ARG A 31 41.40 -5.92 -21.47
N ASP A 32 41.97 -6.53 -22.52
CA ASP A 32 42.77 -7.76 -22.39
C ASP A 32 44.02 -7.51 -21.54
N GLN A 33 44.68 -6.37 -21.74
CA GLN A 33 45.87 -5.99 -20.96
C GLN A 33 45.52 -5.78 -19.48
N PHE A 34 44.40 -5.13 -19.19
CA PHE A 34 43.90 -4.94 -17.82
C PHE A 34 43.63 -6.30 -17.13
N GLU A 35 42.99 -7.25 -17.82
CA GLU A 35 42.78 -8.59 -17.28
C GLU A 35 44.11 -9.31 -17.00
N VAL A 36 45.06 -9.24 -17.94
CA VAL A 36 46.40 -9.82 -17.79
C VAL A 36 47.13 -9.24 -16.57
N ASP A 37 47.04 -7.93 -16.36
CA ASP A 37 47.70 -7.26 -15.23
C ASP A 37 47.05 -7.61 -13.89
N LEU A 38 45.71 -7.77 -13.86
CA LEU A 38 45.02 -8.28 -12.67
C LEU A 38 45.40 -9.75 -12.38
N VAL A 39 45.50 -10.61 -13.40
CA VAL A 39 45.95 -12.00 -13.22
C VAL A 39 47.38 -12.03 -12.70
N ARG A 40 48.28 -11.18 -13.22
CA ARG A 40 49.67 -11.09 -12.74
C ARG A 40 49.76 -10.62 -11.29
N THR A 41 48.86 -9.71 -10.89
CA THR A 41 48.76 -9.21 -9.51
C THR A 41 48.19 -10.29 -8.59
N ALA A 42 47.13 -10.99 -9.03
CA ALA A 42 46.44 -12.04 -8.27
C ALA A 42 47.35 -13.20 -7.84
N VAL A 43 48.40 -13.50 -8.61
CA VAL A 43 49.39 -14.53 -8.25
C VAL A 43 50.25 -14.12 -7.03
N LYS A 44 50.26 -12.84 -6.65
CA LYS A 44 51.15 -12.28 -5.62
C LYS A 44 50.43 -11.86 -4.34
N VAL A 45 49.14 -11.55 -4.40
CA VAL A 45 48.37 -10.90 -3.31
C VAL A 45 47.08 -11.65 -3.02
N GLY A 46 46.45 -11.39 -1.88
CA GLY A 46 45.14 -11.98 -1.55
C GLY A 46 43.96 -11.32 -2.30
N PRO A 47 42.75 -11.91 -2.26
CA PRO A 47 41.59 -11.39 -2.99
C PRO A 47 41.17 -9.96 -2.61
N LYS A 48 41.33 -9.60 -1.33
CA LYS A 48 41.05 -8.24 -0.86
C LYS A 48 42.02 -7.21 -1.45
N GLU A 49 43.32 -7.47 -1.37
CA GLU A 49 44.35 -6.58 -1.92
C GLU A 49 44.25 -6.48 -3.45
N LEU A 50 43.87 -7.58 -4.11
CA LEU A 50 43.54 -7.58 -5.53
C LEU A 50 42.33 -6.67 -5.84
N THR A 51 41.29 -6.71 -5.02
CA THR A 51 40.11 -5.82 -5.15
C THR A 51 40.52 -4.36 -5.01
N ASP A 52 41.28 -4.04 -3.96
CA ASP A 52 41.74 -2.67 -3.70
C ASP A 52 42.64 -2.15 -4.85
N THR A 53 43.51 -3.00 -5.41
CA THR A 53 44.36 -2.68 -6.57
C THR A 53 43.55 -2.49 -7.85
N ALA A 54 42.54 -3.34 -8.07
CA ALA A 54 41.67 -3.25 -9.25
C ALA A 54 40.81 -1.99 -9.22
N ASP A 55 40.26 -1.64 -8.06
CA ASP A 55 39.47 -0.41 -7.88
C ASP A 55 40.35 0.84 -8.06
N LEU A 56 41.60 0.83 -7.56
CA LEU A 56 42.55 1.92 -7.83
C LEU A 56 42.90 2.02 -9.33
N THR A 57 43.12 0.89 -10.00
CA THR A 57 43.48 0.88 -11.43
C THR A 57 42.30 1.37 -12.29
N LEU A 58 41.08 0.95 -11.98
CA LEU A 58 39.86 1.47 -12.61
C LEU A 58 39.71 2.97 -12.37
N PHE A 59 39.96 3.43 -11.15
CA PHE A 59 39.92 4.85 -10.81
C PHE A 59 40.95 5.67 -11.61
N LEU A 60 42.16 5.14 -11.81
CA LEU A 60 43.22 5.79 -12.59
C LEU A 60 42.92 5.76 -14.10
N LEU A 61 42.30 4.69 -14.63
CA LEU A 61 41.83 4.59 -16.01
C LEU A 61 40.69 5.58 -16.31
N ASP A 62 39.81 5.82 -15.34
CA ASP A 62 38.66 6.72 -15.48
C ASP A 62 39.04 8.21 -15.41
N GLN A 63 40.32 8.56 -15.13
CA GLN A 63 40.77 9.97 -15.10
C GLN A 63 40.77 10.63 -16.50
N ASP A 64 40.89 9.83 -17.56
CA ASP A 64 40.83 10.29 -18.96
C ASP A 64 39.46 9.98 -19.62
N GLY A 65 38.50 9.48 -18.84
CA GLY A 65 37.13 9.24 -19.28
C GLY A 65 36.32 10.54 -19.44
N PRO A 66 35.19 10.53 -20.17
CA PRO A 66 34.29 11.66 -20.17
C PRO A 66 33.77 11.91 -18.74
N GLU A 67 33.68 13.18 -18.35
CA GLU A 67 33.15 13.58 -17.04
C GLU A 67 31.83 12.83 -16.74
N PRO A 68 31.65 12.27 -15.52
CA PRO A 68 30.44 11.51 -15.17
C PRO A 68 29.18 12.32 -15.50
N THR A 69 28.53 11.95 -16.60
CA THR A 69 27.43 12.72 -17.14
C THR A 69 26.20 12.61 -16.23
N ASP A 70 25.38 13.67 -16.17
CA ASP A 70 24.08 13.62 -15.48
C ASP A 70 23.19 12.49 -16.01
N VAL A 71 23.36 12.10 -17.27
CA VAL A 71 22.63 11.01 -17.92
C VAL A 71 22.92 9.66 -17.25
N ASP A 72 24.18 9.38 -16.92
CA ASP A 72 24.56 8.11 -16.29
C ASP A 72 24.09 8.03 -14.84
N ARG A 73 24.19 9.14 -14.09
CA ARG A 73 23.59 9.23 -12.74
C ARG A 73 22.09 9.05 -12.80
N ALA A 74 21.42 9.70 -13.76
CA ALA A 74 19.99 9.56 -13.96
C ALA A 74 19.60 8.11 -14.25
N ARG A 75 20.36 7.36 -15.06
CA ARG A 75 20.06 5.95 -15.36
C ARG A 75 20.24 5.01 -14.17
N LYS A 76 21.22 5.27 -13.30
CA LYS A 76 21.53 4.42 -12.15
C LYS A 76 20.61 4.63 -10.96
N ARG A 77 19.97 5.81 -10.85
CA ARG A 77 19.12 6.15 -9.70
C ARG A 77 17.92 5.20 -9.58
N GLY A 78 17.59 4.78 -8.37
CA GLY A 78 16.44 3.91 -8.14
C GLY A 78 16.26 3.51 -6.69
N VAL A 79 15.02 3.25 -6.31
CA VAL A 79 14.65 2.74 -4.98
C VAL A 79 13.81 1.49 -5.19
N ARG A 80 14.17 0.41 -4.51
CA ARG A 80 13.43 -0.86 -4.54
C ARG A 80 13.36 -1.46 -3.15
N LYS A 81 12.33 -2.26 -2.92
CA LYS A 81 12.13 -2.99 -1.67
C LYS A 81 12.15 -4.49 -1.91
N SER A 82 12.47 -5.25 -0.88
CA SER A 82 12.27 -6.70 -0.85
C SER A 82 10.80 -7.09 -0.65
N PRO A 83 10.44 -8.37 -0.88
CA PRO A 83 9.26 -8.96 -0.25
C PRO A 83 9.32 -8.82 1.27
N GLN A 84 8.16 -8.81 1.91
CA GLN A 84 8.10 -8.75 3.37
C GLN A 84 8.65 -10.04 3.97
N GLY A 85 9.53 -9.92 4.97
CA GLY A 85 10.06 -11.03 5.74
C GLY A 85 9.01 -11.63 6.69
N ALA A 86 9.32 -12.82 7.23
CA ALA A 86 8.45 -13.49 8.21
C ALA A 86 8.31 -12.71 9.53
N ASP A 87 9.28 -11.85 9.82
CA ASP A 87 9.30 -10.90 10.94
C ASP A 87 8.51 -9.60 10.64
N GLY A 88 7.91 -9.48 9.45
CA GLY A 88 7.21 -8.29 9.00
C GLY A 88 8.13 -7.19 8.45
N MET A 89 9.45 -7.39 8.43
CA MET A 89 10.40 -6.38 8.00
C MET A 89 10.50 -6.32 6.47
N VAL A 90 10.85 -5.14 5.95
CA VAL A 90 11.08 -4.91 4.53
C VAL A 90 12.42 -4.22 4.36
N GLU A 91 13.35 -4.89 3.67
CA GLU A 91 14.61 -4.28 3.26
C GLU A 91 14.39 -3.28 2.12
N LEU A 92 14.86 -2.04 2.30
CA LEU A 92 14.90 -1.00 1.28
C LEU A 92 16.32 -0.89 0.71
N ARG A 93 16.46 -0.98 -0.62
CA ARG A 93 17.73 -0.78 -1.33
C ARG A 93 17.60 0.39 -2.28
N ALA A 94 18.48 1.37 -2.16
CA ALA A 94 18.44 2.59 -2.95
C ALA A 94 19.81 2.96 -3.51
N MET A 95 19.81 3.46 -4.74
CA MET A 95 20.91 4.20 -5.35
C MET A 95 20.43 5.64 -5.52
N LEU A 96 20.85 6.53 -4.63
CA LEU A 96 20.38 7.91 -4.55
C LEU A 96 21.33 8.85 -5.30
N THR A 97 20.77 9.90 -5.89
CA THR A 97 21.57 11.03 -6.41
C THR A 97 22.11 11.86 -5.25
N PRO A 98 23.16 12.67 -5.45
CA PRO A 98 23.65 13.60 -4.43
C PRO A 98 22.55 14.53 -3.90
N GLU A 99 21.70 15.06 -4.79
CA GLU A 99 20.55 15.89 -4.42
C GLU A 99 19.57 15.14 -3.51
N ALA A 100 19.20 13.91 -3.87
CA ALA A 100 18.27 13.11 -3.07
C ALA A 100 18.86 12.77 -1.70
N TRP A 101 20.16 12.49 -1.62
CA TRP A 101 20.82 12.23 -0.34
C TRP A 101 20.94 13.49 0.52
N ALA A 102 21.27 14.65 -0.07
CA ALA A 102 21.37 15.93 0.65
C ALA A 102 20.05 16.32 1.35
N VAL A 103 18.90 16.03 0.72
CA VAL A 103 17.58 16.20 1.35
C VAL A 103 17.44 15.31 2.59
N TRP A 104 17.80 14.03 2.48
CA TRP A 104 17.73 13.09 3.60
C TRP A 104 18.74 13.40 4.70
N GLU A 105 19.94 13.90 4.37
CA GLU A 105 20.93 14.32 5.35
C GLU A 105 20.38 15.42 6.27
N ALA A 106 19.77 16.46 5.70
CA ALA A 106 19.16 17.54 6.48
C ALA A 106 18.00 17.03 7.36
N ILE A 107 17.15 16.15 6.80
CA ILE A 107 16.03 15.55 7.53
C ILE A 107 16.54 14.67 8.69
N PHE A 108 17.52 13.80 8.45
CA PHE A 108 18.08 12.93 9.49
C PHE A 108 18.82 13.72 10.55
N ALA A 109 19.55 14.78 10.19
CA ALA A 109 20.19 15.65 11.17
C ALA A 109 19.17 16.22 12.18
N LYS A 110 17.93 16.48 11.75
CA LYS A 110 16.86 16.98 12.63
C LYS A 110 16.10 15.86 13.33
N TYR A 111 15.57 14.89 12.59
CA TYR A 111 14.59 13.91 13.12
C TYR A 111 15.23 12.64 13.67
N ALA A 112 16.50 12.35 13.35
CA ALA A 112 17.26 11.23 13.91
C ALA A 112 18.23 11.69 15.02
N ALA A 113 18.15 12.95 15.47
CA ALA A 113 18.90 13.43 16.63
C ALA A 113 18.51 12.65 17.91
N PRO A 114 19.40 12.54 18.91
CA PRO A 114 19.07 11.84 20.16
C PRO A 114 17.78 12.38 20.79
N GLY A 115 16.90 11.49 21.25
CA GLY A 115 15.61 11.82 21.86
C GLY A 115 14.50 12.22 20.88
N MET A 116 14.79 12.39 19.58
CA MET A 116 13.77 12.68 18.57
C MET A 116 13.09 11.40 18.09
N CYS A 117 11.77 11.47 17.88
CA CYS A 117 10.96 10.42 17.26
C CYS A 117 11.17 9.04 17.91
N ASN A 118 11.34 8.99 19.23
CA ASN A 118 11.51 7.73 19.94
C ASN A 118 10.14 7.05 20.17
N PRO A 119 9.84 5.91 19.54
CA PRO A 119 8.57 5.23 19.76
C PRO A 119 8.44 4.61 21.16
N ASP A 120 9.56 4.45 21.89
CA ASP A 120 9.57 3.91 23.25
C ASP A 120 9.25 4.98 24.31
N ASP A 121 9.28 6.26 23.94
CA ASP A 121 8.84 7.35 24.81
C ASP A 121 7.30 7.36 24.90
N PRO A 122 6.70 7.55 26.08
CA PRO A 122 5.24 7.72 26.20
C PRO A 122 4.70 8.91 25.40
N GLU A 123 5.50 9.97 25.30
CA GLU A 123 5.23 11.16 24.48
C GLU A 123 6.44 11.43 23.55
N PRO A 124 6.49 10.78 22.38
CA PRO A 124 7.60 10.94 21.45
C PRO A 124 7.77 12.39 21.00
N CYS A 125 8.99 12.94 21.12
CA CYS A 125 9.29 14.28 20.61
C CYS A 125 9.37 14.27 19.07
N THR A 126 8.32 14.73 18.39
CA THR A 126 8.27 14.81 16.91
C THR A 126 8.41 16.23 16.38
N SER A 127 8.52 17.24 17.24
CA SER A 127 8.72 18.64 16.88
C SER A 127 9.48 19.38 17.99
N GLY A 128 10.08 20.53 17.66
CA GLY A 128 10.86 21.30 18.64
C GLY A 128 12.18 20.62 19.02
N THR A 129 12.55 20.68 20.30
CA THR A 129 13.79 20.11 20.86
C THR A 129 13.43 19.11 21.95
N PRO A 130 13.99 17.88 21.94
CA PRO A 130 13.74 16.91 23.00
C PRO A 130 14.22 17.41 24.35
N THR A 131 13.61 16.91 25.42
CA THR A 131 14.09 17.16 26.78
C THR A 131 15.42 16.45 27.04
N GLN A 132 16.20 16.92 28.02
CA GLN A 132 17.46 16.27 28.39
C GLN A 132 17.25 14.80 28.80
N SER A 133 16.14 14.50 29.49
CA SER A 133 15.78 13.12 29.86
C SER A 133 15.56 12.22 28.64
N GLN A 134 14.91 12.73 27.58
CA GLN A 134 14.72 11.96 26.34
C GLN A 134 16.04 11.72 25.61
N ILE A 135 16.94 12.71 25.63
CA ILE A 135 18.28 12.57 25.04
C ILE A 135 19.10 11.52 25.78
N ASP A 136 19.12 11.59 27.12
CA ASP A 136 19.95 10.71 27.95
C ASP A 136 19.47 9.26 27.95
N ASN A 137 18.15 9.03 27.78
CA ASN A 137 17.54 7.71 27.73
C ASN A 137 17.42 7.13 26.31
N ASP A 138 17.83 7.85 25.26
CA ASP A 138 17.80 7.34 23.90
C ASP A 138 19.00 6.42 23.62
N HIS A 139 18.77 5.11 23.76
CA HIS A 139 19.78 4.08 23.54
C HIS A 139 19.78 3.52 22.11
N ARG A 140 18.99 4.08 21.20
CA ARG A 140 18.89 3.59 19.82
C ARG A 140 20.16 3.93 19.03
N THR A 141 20.56 2.99 18.18
CA THR A 141 21.62 3.23 17.19
C THR A 141 21.22 4.35 16.22
N LEU A 142 22.20 4.94 15.52
CA LEU A 142 21.90 5.93 14.47
C LEU A 142 20.96 5.36 13.39
N ALA A 143 21.16 4.10 12.99
CA ALA A 143 20.31 3.45 12.00
C ALA A 143 18.86 3.30 12.46
N GLN A 144 18.63 2.94 13.73
CA GLN A 144 17.28 2.88 14.32
C GLN A 144 16.63 4.27 14.40
N ARG A 145 17.39 5.31 14.80
CA ARG A 145 16.88 6.69 14.82
C ARG A 145 16.53 7.19 13.42
N GLN A 146 17.33 6.86 12.40
CA GLN A 146 17.02 7.18 11.01
C GLN A 146 15.78 6.43 10.51
N HIS A 147 15.59 5.17 10.91
CA HIS A 147 14.35 4.42 10.64
C HIS A 147 13.13 5.14 11.23
N ASP A 148 13.18 5.53 12.50
CA ASP A 148 12.04 6.18 13.15
C ASP A 148 11.79 7.60 12.59
N ALA A 149 12.85 8.29 12.16
CA ALA A 149 12.76 9.53 11.41
C ALA A 149 12.04 9.35 10.06
N LEU A 150 12.29 8.27 9.32
CA LEU A 150 11.55 7.96 8.08
C LEU A 150 10.05 7.82 8.35
N VAL A 151 9.68 7.13 9.44
CA VAL A 151 8.28 6.97 9.85
C VAL A 151 7.66 8.32 10.20
N ALA A 152 8.34 9.15 11.01
CA ALA A 152 7.84 10.45 11.43
C ALA A 152 7.64 11.40 10.23
N VAL A 153 8.63 11.49 9.33
CA VAL A 153 8.56 12.32 8.13
C VAL A 153 7.47 11.84 7.18
N GLY A 154 7.33 10.52 7.00
CA GLY A 154 6.24 9.94 6.22
C GLY A 154 4.86 10.29 6.79
N ARG A 155 4.70 10.26 8.11
CA ARG A 155 3.47 10.70 8.79
C ARG A 155 3.21 12.18 8.57
N ILE A 156 4.22 13.04 8.71
CA ILE A 156 4.09 14.49 8.45
C ILE A 156 3.59 14.71 7.02
N ALA A 157 4.17 14.04 6.03
CA ALA A 157 3.74 14.15 4.64
C ALA A 157 2.29 13.66 4.43
N LEU A 158 1.90 12.54 5.04
CA LEU A 158 0.52 12.04 4.95
C LEU A 158 -0.50 12.98 5.62
N MET A 159 -0.11 13.64 6.71
CA MET A 159 -0.97 14.56 7.47
C MET A 159 -0.99 15.98 6.91
N SER A 160 -0.07 16.35 5.99
CA SER A 160 -0.02 17.71 5.43
C SER A 160 -1.24 18.03 4.56
N GLY A 161 -1.90 17.01 4.00
CA GLY A 161 -2.97 17.17 3.02
C GLY A 161 -2.49 17.58 1.62
N GLU A 162 -1.17 17.76 1.43
CA GLU A 162 -0.59 18.28 0.19
C GLU A 162 -0.27 17.20 -0.85
N LEU A 163 -0.32 15.91 -0.45
CA LEU A 163 -0.04 14.78 -1.35
C LEU A 163 -1.15 14.55 -2.41
N GLY A 164 -2.24 15.31 -2.36
CA GLY A 164 -3.33 15.24 -3.32
C GLY A 164 -4.14 13.94 -3.20
N ARG A 165 -4.59 13.42 -4.35
CA ARG A 165 -5.47 12.24 -4.41
C ARG A 165 -4.84 11.11 -5.22
N LEU A 166 -4.95 9.90 -4.69
CA LEU A 166 -4.64 8.65 -5.38
C LEU A 166 -5.94 7.91 -5.71
N ASN A 167 -6.25 7.81 -7.01
CA ASN A 167 -7.43 7.10 -7.51
C ASN A 167 -8.75 7.52 -6.83
N GLY A 168 -8.92 8.82 -6.56
CA GLY A 168 -10.14 9.38 -5.96
C GLY A 168 -10.15 9.46 -4.43
N LEU A 169 -9.15 8.93 -3.73
CA LEU A 169 -8.98 9.12 -2.28
C LEU A 169 -7.82 10.06 -1.99
N PRO A 170 -7.83 10.88 -0.93
CA PRO A 170 -6.60 11.48 -0.41
C PRO A 170 -5.53 10.42 -0.20
N VAL A 171 -4.26 10.75 -0.40
CA VAL A 171 -3.16 9.80 -0.14
C VAL A 171 -3.16 9.43 1.34
N SER A 172 -3.58 8.20 1.65
CA SER A 172 -3.75 7.72 3.02
C SER A 172 -3.43 6.23 3.16
N VAL A 173 -3.05 5.83 4.38
CA VAL A 173 -2.88 4.42 4.73
C VAL A 173 -4.23 3.84 5.10
N ILE A 174 -4.70 2.86 4.34
CA ILE A 174 -5.94 2.13 4.61
C ILE A 174 -5.53 0.75 5.09
N ILE A 175 -5.99 0.37 6.28
CA ILE A 175 -5.69 -0.92 6.90
C ILE A 175 -6.99 -1.70 7.05
N ARG A 176 -6.93 -2.96 6.65
CA ARG A 176 -7.98 -3.95 6.85
C ARG A 176 -7.56 -4.89 7.98
N THR A 177 -8.48 -5.16 8.90
CA THR A 177 -8.34 -6.14 9.98
C THR A 177 -9.74 -6.66 10.37
N THR A 178 -9.81 -7.69 11.22
CA THR A 178 -11.07 -8.15 11.80
C THR A 178 -11.39 -7.37 13.08
N LEU A 179 -12.68 -7.35 13.46
CA LEU A 179 -13.12 -6.82 14.75
C LEU A 179 -12.51 -7.63 15.91
N GLN A 180 -12.50 -8.96 15.78
CA GLN A 180 -11.90 -9.87 16.75
C GLN A 180 -10.43 -9.55 17.03
N ASP A 181 -9.64 -9.26 15.99
CA ASP A 181 -8.22 -8.93 16.12
C ASP A 181 -8.04 -7.59 16.86
N LEU A 182 -8.92 -6.61 16.59
CA LEU A 182 -8.90 -5.33 17.30
C LEU A 182 -9.32 -5.46 18.77
N GLU A 183 -10.39 -6.21 19.07
CA GLU A 183 -10.91 -6.41 20.42
C GLU A 183 -9.92 -7.19 21.30
N SER A 184 -9.34 -8.25 20.75
CA SER A 184 -8.31 -9.04 21.43
C SER A 184 -6.95 -8.35 21.49
N ARG A 185 -6.75 -7.27 20.73
CA ARG A 185 -5.45 -6.60 20.50
C ARG A 185 -4.37 -7.57 20.01
N ALA A 186 -4.78 -8.62 19.30
CA ALA A 186 -3.92 -9.68 18.81
C ALA A 186 -4.33 -10.05 17.38
N GLY A 187 -3.37 -10.44 16.54
CA GLY A 187 -3.61 -10.72 15.12
C GLY A 187 -2.89 -9.72 14.22
N VAL A 188 -3.43 -9.50 13.02
CA VAL A 188 -2.75 -8.70 11.98
C VAL A 188 -3.68 -7.79 11.18
N GLY A 189 -3.18 -6.60 10.84
CA GLY A 189 -3.76 -5.74 9.82
C GLY A 189 -3.02 -5.86 8.49
N THR A 190 -3.72 -5.69 7.37
CA THR A 190 -3.14 -5.62 6.02
C THR A 190 -3.42 -4.26 5.41
N THR A 191 -2.38 -3.56 4.92
CA THR A 191 -2.54 -2.26 4.27
C THR A 191 -3.12 -2.42 2.85
N GLY A 192 -3.66 -1.35 2.27
CA GLY A 192 -4.05 -1.30 0.85
C GLY A 192 -2.91 -1.54 -0.13
N GLY A 193 -1.65 -1.47 0.33
CA GLY A 193 -0.45 -1.85 -0.42
C GLY A 193 -0.06 -3.32 -0.26
N GLY A 194 -0.70 -4.06 0.64
CA GLY A 194 -0.43 -5.48 0.92
C GLY A 194 0.57 -5.75 2.05
N THR A 195 1.03 -4.73 2.77
CA THR A 195 1.91 -4.93 3.95
C THR A 195 1.09 -5.49 5.11
N VAL A 196 1.55 -6.60 5.70
CA VAL A 196 0.93 -7.20 6.88
C VAL A 196 1.65 -6.70 8.14
N MET A 197 0.93 -6.28 9.17
CA MET A 197 1.53 -5.79 10.42
C MET A 197 0.75 -6.24 11.65
N PRO A 198 1.40 -6.44 12.81
CA PRO A 198 0.72 -6.75 14.07
C PRO A 198 -0.30 -5.68 14.46
N ILE A 199 -1.37 -6.08 15.17
CA ILE A 199 -2.40 -5.13 15.65
C ILE A 199 -1.83 -4.03 16.55
N ALA A 200 -0.77 -4.31 17.32
CA ALA A 200 -0.08 -3.28 18.10
C ALA A 200 0.43 -2.13 17.21
N ASP A 201 0.99 -2.45 16.04
CA ASP A 201 1.46 -1.46 15.08
C ASP A 201 0.30 -0.73 14.39
N VAL A 202 -0.79 -1.45 14.10
CA VAL A 202 -2.04 -0.85 13.58
C VAL A 202 -2.57 0.20 14.56
N ILE A 203 -2.68 -0.13 15.84
CA ILE A 203 -3.17 0.78 16.89
C ILE A 203 -2.23 1.99 17.02
N ARG A 204 -0.91 1.76 17.05
CA ARG A 204 0.09 2.84 17.10
C ARG A 204 0.04 3.76 15.88
N LEU A 205 -0.25 3.22 14.70
CA LEU A 205 -0.42 4.04 13.49
C LEU A 205 -1.75 4.80 13.52
N ALA A 206 -2.81 4.14 14.00
CA ALA A 206 -4.15 4.71 14.09
C ALA A 206 -4.23 5.88 15.07
N ALA A 207 -3.44 5.89 16.15
CA ALA A 207 -3.41 6.98 17.13
C ALA A 207 -3.17 8.39 16.53
N HIS A 208 -2.65 8.47 15.31
CA HIS A 208 -2.39 9.71 14.59
C HIS A 208 -3.17 9.83 13.26
N ALA A 209 -4.21 9.03 13.07
CA ALA A 209 -4.93 8.91 11.80
C ALA A 209 -6.38 9.40 11.90
N ASN A 210 -6.91 9.86 10.76
CA ASN A 210 -8.36 10.00 10.60
C ASN A 210 -8.96 8.60 10.47
N HIS A 211 -9.76 8.19 11.45
CA HIS A 211 -10.36 6.86 11.49
C HIS A 211 -11.59 6.76 10.58
N TYR A 212 -11.59 5.77 9.70
CA TYR A 212 -12.76 5.39 8.92
C TYR A 212 -13.08 3.92 9.23
N LEU A 213 -14.25 3.66 9.83
CA LEU A 213 -14.75 2.31 10.06
C LEU A 213 -15.69 1.92 8.92
N ALA A 214 -15.37 0.82 8.23
CA ALA A 214 -16.23 0.21 7.24
C ALA A 214 -17.03 -0.92 7.89
N VAL A 215 -18.34 -0.70 8.10
CA VAL A 215 -19.28 -1.73 8.61
C VAL A 215 -20.16 -2.17 7.45
N PHE A 216 -20.29 -3.48 7.25
CA PHE A 216 -21.18 -4.08 6.26
C PHE A 216 -22.48 -4.51 6.94
N ASP A 217 -23.61 -3.98 6.49
CA ASP A 217 -24.93 -4.58 6.75
C ASP A 217 -25.35 -5.37 5.51
N LYS A 218 -25.85 -6.60 5.70
CA LYS A 218 -26.38 -7.46 4.64
C LYS A 218 -27.69 -6.94 4.03
N ALA A 219 -28.39 -6.00 4.67
CA ALA A 219 -29.78 -5.74 4.32
C ALA A 219 -30.06 -4.55 3.38
N THR A 220 -29.23 -3.50 3.27
CA THR A 220 -29.64 -2.35 2.40
C THR A 220 -28.57 -1.56 1.65
N GLY A 221 -27.28 -1.51 2.02
CA GLY A 221 -26.21 -0.90 1.20
C GLY A 221 -26.37 0.58 0.74
N SER A 222 -27.48 1.26 1.04
CA SER A 222 -28.01 2.36 0.21
C SER A 222 -27.19 3.66 0.25
N ALA A 223 -26.23 3.78 1.16
CA ALA A 223 -25.26 4.88 1.18
C ALA A 223 -24.06 4.65 0.22
N MET A 224 -23.99 3.48 -0.42
CA MET A 224 -22.88 3.03 -1.24
C MET A 224 -23.26 2.70 -2.69
N ASP A 225 -24.50 2.96 -3.09
CA ASP A 225 -24.99 2.65 -4.43
C ASP A 225 -25.20 3.94 -5.22
N LEU A 226 -24.43 4.10 -6.30
CA LEU A 226 -24.53 5.27 -7.19
C LEU A 226 -25.29 4.95 -8.47
N TYR A 227 -25.63 3.69 -8.72
CA TYR A 227 -26.28 3.24 -9.95
C TYR A 227 -25.58 3.84 -11.18
N ARG A 228 -26.33 4.50 -12.05
CA ARG A 228 -25.80 5.20 -13.23
C ARG A 228 -25.64 6.71 -13.04
N ALA A 229 -25.75 7.23 -11.82
CA ALA A 229 -25.57 8.67 -11.57
C ALA A 229 -24.14 9.13 -11.85
N ARG A 230 -23.14 8.25 -11.65
CA ARG A 230 -21.73 8.50 -11.94
C ARG A 230 -21.02 7.22 -12.36
N ARG A 231 -20.09 7.35 -13.32
CA ARG A 231 -19.23 6.25 -13.77
C ARG A 231 -18.18 5.84 -12.74
N THR A 232 -17.71 6.80 -11.95
CA THR A 232 -16.56 6.61 -11.04
C THR A 232 -17.04 6.35 -9.62
N ALA A 233 -16.46 5.34 -8.98
CA ALA A 233 -16.72 5.02 -7.59
C ALA A 233 -16.44 6.22 -6.65
N SER A 234 -17.29 6.40 -5.63
CA SER A 234 -17.08 7.39 -4.57
C SER A 234 -15.91 7.00 -3.66
N PRO A 235 -15.38 7.96 -2.87
CA PRO A 235 -14.40 7.67 -1.82
C PRO A 235 -14.83 6.51 -0.91
N THR A 236 -16.07 6.52 -0.42
CA THR A 236 -16.62 5.48 0.45
C THR A 236 -16.61 4.12 -0.25
N GLN A 237 -17.13 4.04 -1.48
CA GLN A 237 -17.11 2.81 -2.27
C GLN A 237 -15.69 2.29 -2.48
N ARG A 238 -14.73 3.19 -2.70
CA ARG A 238 -13.33 2.80 -2.87
C ARG A 238 -12.70 2.24 -1.60
N ILE A 239 -12.96 2.84 -0.44
CA ILE A 239 -12.50 2.29 0.85
C ILE A 239 -13.07 0.88 1.04
N MET A 240 -14.35 0.68 0.70
CA MET A 240 -15.02 -0.62 0.80
C MET A 240 -14.41 -1.65 -0.15
N LEU A 241 -14.12 -1.27 -1.40
CA LEU A 241 -13.44 -2.16 -2.35
C LEU A 241 -12.02 -2.52 -1.90
N ILE A 242 -11.27 -1.58 -1.31
CA ILE A 242 -9.95 -1.87 -0.71
C ILE A 242 -10.10 -2.86 0.44
N ALA A 243 -11.09 -2.64 1.31
CA ALA A 243 -11.38 -3.52 2.43
C ALA A 243 -11.84 -4.91 1.98
N ARG A 244 -12.67 -5.03 0.93
CA ARG A 244 -13.23 -6.29 0.41
C ARG A 244 -12.26 -7.06 -0.49
N ASP A 245 -11.49 -6.39 -1.34
CA ASP A 245 -10.69 -7.07 -2.36
C ASP A 245 -9.20 -7.14 -2.00
N GLY A 246 -8.67 -6.17 -1.25
CA GLY A 246 -7.25 -6.08 -0.86
C GLY A 246 -6.27 -5.77 -1.99
N GLY A 247 -6.65 -5.99 -3.25
CA GLY A 247 -5.85 -5.73 -4.43
C GLY A 247 -6.59 -6.16 -5.69
N CYS A 248 -5.86 -6.35 -6.79
CA CYS A 248 -6.48 -6.78 -8.04
C CYS A 248 -7.13 -8.15 -7.86
N THR A 249 -8.42 -8.27 -8.21
CA THR A 249 -9.19 -9.50 -8.01
C THR A 249 -8.88 -10.60 -9.03
N LYS A 250 -8.13 -10.29 -10.11
CA LYS A 250 -7.73 -11.29 -11.10
C LYS A 250 -6.79 -12.33 -10.48
N PRO A 251 -7.04 -13.64 -10.68
CA PRO A 251 -6.22 -14.71 -10.13
C PRO A 251 -4.71 -14.47 -10.30
N CYS A 252 -3.95 -14.75 -9.23
CA CYS A 252 -2.49 -14.64 -9.16
C CYS A 252 -1.89 -13.23 -9.35
N CYS A 253 -2.71 -12.18 -9.51
CA CYS A 253 -2.18 -10.82 -9.53
C CYS A 253 -1.73 -10.41 -8.12
N THR A 254 -0.56 -9.76 -8.03
CA THR A 254 0.00 -9.29 -6.76
C THR A 254 -0.10 -7.77 -6.57
N VAL A 255 -0.70 -7.07 -7.54
CA VAL A 255 -0.86 -5.61 -7.49
C VAL A 255 -1.86 -5.24 -6.39
N GLY A 256 -1.36 -4.59 -5.34
CA GLY A 256 -2.17 -4.09 -4.23
C GLY A 256 -3.20 -3.04 -4.67
N ALA A 257 -4.14 -2.74 -3.79
CA ALA A 257 -5.29 -1.90 -4.09
C ALA A 257 -4.96 -0.47 -4.52
N TYR A 258 -3.82 0.08 -4.08
CA TYR A 258 -3.32 1.38 -4.53
C TYR A 258 -3.01 1.45 -6.03
N GLY A 259 -2.64 0.32 -6.65
CA GLY A 259 -2.43 0.19 -8.10
C GLY A 259 -3.69 -0.21 -8.88
N CYS A 260 -4.85 -0.25 -8.22
CA CYS A 260 -6.10 -0.74 -8.80
C CYS A 260 -7.13 0.36 -9.05
N GLN A 261 -7.92 0.15 -10.10
CA GLN A 261 -9.09 0.91 -10.49
C GLN A 261 -10.35 0.16 -10.02
N ALA A 262 -11.47 0.90 -9.84
CA ALA A 262 -12.77 0.27 -9.72
C ALA A 262 -13.19 -0.23 -11.11
N HIS A 263 -13.54 -1.51 -11.18
CA HIS A 263 -13.94 -2.25 -12.36
C HIS A 263 -15.40 -2.68 -12.20
N HIS A 264 -16.21 -2.47 -13.23
CA HIS A 264 -17.60 -2.92 -13.26
C HIS A 264 -17.63 -4.43 -13.56
N VAL A 265 -17.96 -5.23 -12.56
CA VAL A 265 -17.82 -6.70 -12.57
C VAL A 265 -19.00 -7.40 -13.26
N VAL A 266 -20.21 -6.86 -13.12
CA VAL A 266 -21.42 -7.52 -13.62
C VAL A 266 -21.70 -7.17 -15.09
N ALA A 267 -21.60 -5.90 -15.43
CA ALA A 267 -21.72 -5.39 -16.80
C ALA A 267 -20.84 -4.16 -16.94
N ASP A 268 -20.20 -3.98 -18.09
CA ASP A 268 -19.41 -2.78 -18.32
C ASP A 268 -20.28 -1.51 -18.25
N TRP A 269 -19.65 -0.39 -17.87
CA TRP A 269 -20.37 0.89 -17.77
C TRP A 269 -21.07 1.28 -19.08
N THR A 270 -20.40 1.03 -20.21
CA THR A 270 -20.92 1.26 -21.56
C THR A 270 -22.14 0.40 -21.86
N ASP A 271 -22.24 -0.77 -21.23
CA ASP A 271 -23.27 -1.78 -21.46
C ASP A 271 -24.38 -1.75 -20.40
N GLY A 272 -24.45 -0.65 -19.63
CA GLY A 272 -25.52 -0.46 -18.65
C GLY A 272 -25.13 -0.75 -17.20
N GLY A 273 -23.89 -1.14 -16.92
CA GLY A 273 -23.43 -1.46 -15.56
C GLY A 273 -23.63 -0.34 -14.53
N ASN A 274 -23.90 -0.73 -13.28
CA ASN A 274 -24.07 0.19 -12.17
C ASN A 274 -22.77 0.39 -11.38
N THR A 275 -22.63 1.58 -10.82
CA THR A 275 -21.58 1.89 -9.85
C THR A 275 -22.12 1.60 -8.44
N ASN A 276 -22.34 0.32 -8.14
CA ASN A 276 -22.78 -0.19 -6.83
C ASN A 276 -21.67 -1.09 -6.23
N VAL A 277 -21.48 -1.11 -4.92
CA VAL A 277 -20.29 -1.80 -4.33
C VAL A 277 -20.29 -3.30 -4.59
N ASP A 278 -21.47 -3.91 -4.60
CA ASP A 278 -21.73 -5.31 -4.91
C ASP A 278 -21.63 -5.64 -6.42
N GLU A 279 -21.61 -4.63 -7.29
CA GLU A 279 -21.40 -4.79 -8.74
C GLU A 279 -20.00 -4.34 -9.21
N LEU A 280 -19.19 -3.80 -8.30
CA LEU A 280 -17.83 -3.33 -8.56
C LEU A 280 -16.78 -4.28 -7.99
N GLY A 281 -15.55 -4.21 -8.50
CA GLY A 281 -14.37 -4.91 -8.01
C GLY A 281 -13.08 -4.13 -8.27
N LEU A 282 -11.97 -4.51 -7.63
CA LEU A 282 -10.66 -3.93 -7.93
C LEU A 282 -9.93 -4.66 -9.06
N ALA A 283 -9.47 -3.92 -10.07
CA ALA A 283 -8.59 -4.44 -11.11
C ALA A 283 -7.42 -3.49 -11.40
N CYS A 284 -6.20 -4.01 -11.57
CA CYS A 284 -5.07 -3.19 -12.01
C CYS A 284 -5.28 -2.75 -13.47
N GLY A 285 -4.61 -1.67 -13.91
CA GLY A 285 -4.83 -1.11 -15.26
C GLY A 285 -4.77 -2.14 -16.40
N PRO A 286 -3.75 -3.02 -16.47
CA PRO A 286 -3.70 -4.09 -17.47
C PRO A 286 -4.86 -5.08 -17.37
N HIS A 287 -5.27 -5.49 -16.18
CA HIS A 287 -6.34 -6.47 -16.00
C HIS A 287 -7.73 -5.88 -16.21
N ASN A 288 -7.95 -4.62 -15.82
CA ASN A 288 -9.19 -3.92 -16.11
C ASN A 288 -9.43 -3.85 -17.63
N ARG A 289 -8.38 -3.55 -18.42
CA ARG A 289 -8.44 -3.58 -19.89
C ARG A 289 -8.47 -4.98 -20.51
N SER A 290 -8.24 -6.04 -19.71
CA SER A 290 -8.30 -7.41 -20.22
C SER A 290 -9.71 -7.98 -20.21
N VAL A 291 -10.65 -7.30 -19.53
CA VAL A 291 -12.06 -7.64 -19.58
C VAL A 291 -12.61 -7.14 -20.90
N ASP A 292 -13.13 -8.07 -21.70
CA ASP A 292 -13.61 -7.81 -23.06
C ASP A 292 -14.65 -8.88 -23.42
N THR A 293 -15.82 -8.44 -23.85
CA THR A 293 -16.93 -9.29 -24.27
C THR A 293 -16.69 -9.95 -25.63
N ASP A 294 -15.70 -9.49 -26.41
CA ASP A 294 -15.30 -10.04 -27.71
C ASP A 294 -14.12 -11.02 -27.60
N GLY A 295 -14.33 -12.11 -26.85
CA GLY A 295 -13.36 -13.21 -26.74
C GLY A 295 -12.21 -12.99 -25.76
N GLY A 296 -12.32 -11.98 -24.89
CA GLY A 296 -11.40 -11.74 -23.78
C GLY A 296 -11.84 -12.36 -22.46
N TRP A 297 -11.23 -11.91 -21.36
CA TRP A 297 -11.67 -12.33 -20.03
C TRP A 297 -13.02 -11.70 -19.72
N THR A 298 -13.85 -12.39 -18.96
CA THR A 298 -15.06 -11.81 -18.37
C THR A 298 -15.04 -11.94 -16.86
N THR A 299 -15.88 -11.17 -16.20
CA THR A 299 -15.99 -11.19 -14.74
C THR A 299 -17.43 -11.45 -14.33
N ARG A 300 -17.63 -11.97 -13.13
CA ARG A 300 -18.94 -12.06 -12.48
C ARG A 300 -18.79 -11.92 -10.97
N MET A 301 -19.83 -11.43 -10.32
CA MET A 301 -19.94 -11.46 -8.87
C MET A 301 -20.64 -12.76 -8.46
N ASN A 302 -20.07 -13.52 -7.54
CA ASN A 302 -20.75 -14.69 -6.97
C ASN A 302 -21.61 -14.32 -5.76
N ASP A 303 -22.39 -15.27 -5.24
CA ASP A 303 -23.35 -15.05 -4.14
C ASP A 303 -22.67 -14.65 -2.81
N ARG A 304 -21.35 -14.83 -2.73
CA ARG A 304 -20.52 -14.42 -1.59
C ARG A 304 -19.94 -13.01 -1.74
N GLY A 305 -20.28 -12.29 -2.81
CA GLY A 305 -19.75 -10.96 -3.11
C GLY A 305 -18.29 -10.97 -3.54
N GLU A 306 -17.85 -12.06 -4.19
CA GLU A 306 -16.48 -12.23 -4.67
C GLU A 306 -16.41 -12.19 -6.19
N VAL A 307 -15.38 -11.52 -6.69
CA VAL A 307 -15.17 -11.33 -8.13
C VAL A 307 -14.49 -12.55 -8.71
N GLU A 308 -15.22 -13.27 -9.56
CA GLU A 308 -14.72 -14.38 -10.34
C GLU A 308 -14.29 -13.90 -11.73
N TRP A 309 -13.11 -14.34 -12.16
CA TRP A 309 -12.57 -14.07 -13.48
C TRP A 309 -12.68 -15.32 -14.35
N LEU A 310 -13.47 -15.21 -15.41
CA LEU A 310 -13.70 -16.26 -16.38
C LEU A 310 -12.76 -16.05 -17.58
N PRO A 311 -11.90 -17.02 -17.90
CA PRO A 311 -11.05 -16.96 -19.09
C PRO A 311 -11.89 -17.11 -20.37
N PRO A 312 -11.35 -16.68 -21.52
CA PRO A 312 -11.81 -17.16 -22.82
C PRO A 312 -11.86 -18.69 -22.87
N PRO A 313 -12.81 -19.32 -23.61
CA PRO A 313 -12.95 -20.78 -23.65
C PRO A 313 -11.68 -21.54 -24.05
N ASN A 314 -10.86 -20.97 -24.94
CA ASN A 314 -9.58 -21.54 -25.37
C ASN A 314 -8.45 -21.43 -24.33
N LEU A 315 -8.64 -20.60 -23.30
CA LEU A 315 -7.73 -20.43 -22.16
C LEU A 315 -8.33 -21.03 -20.87
N ASP A 316 -9.47 -21.71 -20.96
CA ASP A 316 -10.08 -22.35 -19.81
C ASP A 316 -9.54 -23.77 -19.60
N THR A 317 -8.73 -23.92 -18.56
CA THR A 317 -8.05 -25.18 -18.20
C THR A 317 -8.44 -25.66 -16.80
N GLY A 318 -9.52 -25.11 -16.23
CA GLY A 318 -9.95 -25.43 -14.86
C GLY A 318 -9.18 -24.67 -13.77
N GLN A 319 -8.48 -23.60 -14.11
CA GLN A 319 -7.78 -22.74 -13.14
C GLN A 319 -8.74 -22.02 -12.18
N ALA A 320 -8.19 -21.60 -11.03
CA ALA A 320 -8.91 -20.78 -10.06
C ALA A 320 -9.52 -19.52 -10.70
N ARG A 321 -10.75 -19.19 -10.29
CA ARG A 321 -11.47 -17.98 -10.72
C ARG A 321 -11.27 -16.80 -9.78
N LEU A 322 -10.85 -17.07 -8.55
CA LEU A 322 -10.62 -16.08 -7.51
C LEU A 322 -9.13 -15.78 -7.33
N ASN A 323 -8.82 -14.56 -6.89
CA ASN A 323 -7.49 -14.25 -6.39
C ASN A 323 -7.38 -14.51 -4.88
N TYR A 324 -6.56 -15.50 -4.55
CA TYR A 324 -6.23 -15.86 -3.16
C TYR A 324 -5.02 -15.11 -2.60
N TYR A 325 -4.23 -14.42 -3.42
CA TYR A 325 -3.03 -13.71 -2.96
C TYR A 325 -3.38 -12.59 -1.96
N HIS A 326 -4.41 -11.80 -2.26
CA HIS A 326 -4.85 -10.70 -1.39
C HIS A 326 -5.82 -11.14 -0.30
N ARG A 327 -6.30 -12.39 -0.39
CA ARG A 327 -7.36 -13.02 0.41
C ARG A 327 -7.07 -14.49 0.71
N PRO A 328 -5.92 -14.82 1.32
CA PRO A 328 -5.52 -16.20 1.58
C PRO A 328 -6.49 -16.95 2.49
N GLU A 329 -7.20 -16.23 3.37
CA GLU A 329 -8.24 -16.78 4.24
C GLU A 329 -9.37 -17.50 3.49
N ARG A 330 -9.59 -17.18 2.20
CA ARG A 330 -10.56 -17.86 1.34
C ARG A 330 -10.21 -19.32 1.08
N LEU A 331 -8.92 -19.68 1.10
CA LEU A 331 -8.46 -21.06 0.92
C LEU A 331 -8.77 -21.94 2.13
N LEU A 332 -9.01 -21.33 3.29
CA LEU A 332 -9.28 -22.04 4.54
C LEU A 332 -10.78 -22.27 4.78
N ARG A 333 -11.62 -21.82 3.86
CA ARG A 333 -13.06 -22.01 3.97
C ARG A 333 -13.40 -23.47 3.67
N PRO A 334 -14.31 -24.09 4.44
CA PRO A 334 -14.87 -25.37 4.06
C PRO A 334 -15.57 -25.23 2.70
N ASP A 335 -15.53 -26.30 1.90
CA ASP A 335 -16.36 -26.41 0.71
C ASP A 335 -17.83 -26.29 1.15
N ASP A 336 -18.62 -25.48 0.43
CA ASP A 336 -20.05 -25.39 0.70
C ASP A 336 -20.66 -26.78 0.51
N GLU A 337 -21.13 -27.42 1.58
CA GLU A 337 -22.18 -28.41 1.42
C GLU A 337 -23.39 -27.67 0.84
N PRO A 338 -24.00 -28.15 -0.26
CA PRO A 338 -25.19 -27.50 -0.79
C PRO A 338 -26.24 -27.45 0.32
N GLU A 339 -26.71 -26.25 0.67
CA GLU A 339 -27.80 -26.08 1.60
C GLU A 339 -28.99 -26.92 1.10
N ASP A 340 -29.36 -27.96 1.85
CA ASP A 340 -30.63 -28.67 1.69
C ASP A 340 -31.73 -27.59 1.75
N GLN A 341 -32.29 -27.24 0.60
CA GLN A 341 -33.44 -26.35 0.56
C GLN A 341 -34.54 -27.01 1.39
N PRO A 342 -35.05 -26.38 2.47
CA PRO A 342 -36.17 -26.96 3.18
C PRO A 342 -37.34 -27.03 2.20
N SER A 343 -37.79 -28.25 1.93
CA SER A 343 -38.95 -28.54 1.11
C SER A 343 -40.13 -27.71 1.59
N THR A 344 -40.61 -26.79 0.76
CA THR A 344 -41.87 -26.09 0.98
C THR A 344 -43.02 -27.08 0.85
N GLU A 345 -43.43 -27.71 1.95
CA GLU A 345 -44.80 -28.18 2.10
C GLU A 345 -45.58 -27.20 2.98
N PRO A 346 -46.78 -26.76 2.58
CA PRO A 346 -47.54 -25.76 3.31
C PRO A 346 -48.27 -26.43 4.49
N THR A 347 -47.69 -26.34 5.70
CA THR A 347 -48.44 -26.65 6.93
C THR A 347 -49.40 -25.51 7.26
N ASN A 348 -50.69 -25.78 7.06
CA ASN A 348 -51.81 -24.94 7.46
C ASN A 348 -51.97 -25.01 8.99
N ILE A 349 -51.76 -23.91 9.71
CA ILE A 349 -52.09 -23.79 11.15
C ILE A 349 -53.09 -22.64 11.33
N PRO A 350 -54.26 -22.86 11.98
CA PRO A 350 -55.28 -21.84 12.12
C PRO A 350 -54.92 -20.84 13.23
N VAL A 351 -55.09 -19.55 12.93
CA VAL A 351 -54.91 -18.44 13.88
C VAL A 351 -56.14 -18.36 14.80
N ALA A 352 -55.93 -18.57 16.10
CA ALA A 352 -56.89 -18.19 17.15
C ALA A 352 -56.52 -16.80 17.69
N GLY A 353 -57.41 -15.82 17.50
CA GLY A 353 -57.25 -14.47 18.05
C GLY A 353 -57.63 -14.40 19.54
N PRO A 354 -57.05 -13.49 20.34
CA PRO A 354 -57.55 -13.22 21.67
C PRO A 354 -58.65 -12.15 21.65
N GLN A 355 -59.75 -12.47 22.34
CA GLN A 355 -60.82 -11.56 22.70
C GLN A 355 -60.37 -10.60 23.81
N SER A 356 -60.91 -9.39 23.73
CA SER A 356 -60.84 -8.28 24.67
C SER A 356 -61.46 -8.59 26.04
N ASP A 357 -60.97 -7.93 27.10
CA ASP A 357 -61.82 -7.53 28.22
C ASP A 357 -61.38 -6.20 28.86
N ALA A 358 -62.36 -5.29 28.91
CA ALA A 358 -62.66 -4.19 29.86
C ALA A 358 -61.82 -2.89 29.95
N ALA A 359 -62.56 -1.77 29.84
CA ALA A 359 -62.23 -0.35 30.07
C ALA A 359 -62.76 0.13 31.47
N PRO A 360 -62.93 1.44 31.84
CA PRO A 360 -62.52 2.73 31.23
C PRO A 360 -62.04 3.85 32.23
N ALA A 361 -61.69 5.03 31.65
CA ALA A 361 -61.58 6.41 32.21
C ALA A 361 -60.40 6.73 33.16
N ASP A 362 -59.73 7.90 33.14
CA ASP A 362 -60.26 9.27 33.12
C ASP A 362 -59.21 10.32 32.64
N ASP A 363 -59.70 11.55 32.48
CA ASP A 363 -59.19 12.82 31.91
C ASP A 363 -57.91 13.46 32.52
N ASN A 364 -57.43 14.50 31.81
CA ASN A 364 -56.70 15.72 32.22
C ASN A 364 -55.23 16.00 31.82
N GLN A 365 -55.15 17.07 31.00
CA GLN A 365 -54.37 18.31 31.13
C GLN A 365 -52.91 18.45 30.63
N VAL A 366 -52.83 19.25 29.57
CA VAL A 366 -51.74 20.15 29.15
C VAL A 366 -51.76 21.42 30.02
N VAL A 367 -50.60 21.97 30.43
CA VAL A 367 -50.16 23.40 30.31
C VAL A 367 -48.67 23.58 30.74
N GLU A 368 -47.91 24.19 29.81
CA GLU A 368 -46.73 25.11 29.83
C GLU A 368 -45.72 25.27 30.99
N GLY A 369 -44.48 25.62 30.61
CA GLY A 369 -43.51 26.38 31.42
C GLY A 369 -42.11 26.54 30.79
N GLU A 370 -41.84 27.69 30.16
CA GLU A 370 -40.51 28.12 29.65
C GLU A 370 -39.50 28.50 30.76
N SER A 371 -38.19 28.39 30.48
CA SER A 371 -37.21 29.51 30.51
C SER A 371 -35.75 29.02 30.53
N GLY A 372 -34.83 29.76 29.87
CA GLY A 372 -33.41 29.75 30.27
C GLY A 372 -32.29 29.85 29.21
N ALA A 373 -32.28 30.93 28.41
CA ALA A 373 -31.12 31.69 27.90
C ALA A 373 -29.82 30.98 27.40
N ALA A 374 -29.57 31.12 26.08
CA ALA A 374 -28.25 31.04 25.47
C ALA A 374 -27.57 32.44 25.44
N ARG A 375 -26.26 32.50 25.74
CA ARG A 375 -25.42 33.71 25.54
C ARG A 375 -24.36 33.46 24.46
N SER A 376 -24.31 34.37 23.50
CA SER A 376 -23.42 34.48 22.35
C SER A 376 -22.02 35.02 22.70
N PHE A 377 -21.03 34.83 21.80
CA PHE A 377 -19.91 35.74 21.50
C PHE A 377 -19.22 35.34 20.15
N PRO A 378 -18.44 36.22 19.47
CA PRO A 378 -18.86 36.84 18.20
C PRO A 378 -17.99 36.47 16.97
N GLY A 379 -18.49 36.87 15.80
CA GLY A 379 -17.90 36.58 14.49
C GLY A 379 -16.73 37.48 14.05
N ALA A 380 -16.02 36.98 13.05
CA ALA A 380 -15.14 37.74 12.16
C ALA A 380 -15.47 37.39 10.71
N SER A 381 -15.59 38.45 9.92
CA SER A 381 -15.96 38.60 8.52
C SER A 381 -15.12 37.83 7.49
N GLU A 382 -15.78 37.20 6.52
CA GLU A 382 -15.18 36.79 5.24
C GLU A 382 -15.16 37.97 4.25
N PRO A 383 -14.06 38.22 3.52
CA PRO A 383 -14.11 39.04 2.32
C PRO A 383 -14.43 38.17 1.10
N GLY A 384 -15.47 38.55 0.36
CA GLY A 384 -15.87 37.91 -0.88
C GLY A 384 -14.77 37.95 -1.95
N GLY A 385 -14.44 36.78 -2.50
CA GLY A 385 -13.63 36.61 -3.70
C GLY A 385 -14.50 36.58 -4.97
N PRO A 386 -13.99 37.01 -6.13
CA PRO A 386 -14.76 37.11 -7.36
C PRO A 386 -15.07 35.74 -7.98
N ALA A 387 -16.20 35.66 -8.68
CA ALA A 387 -16.71 34.46 -9.35
C ALA A 387 -15.73 33.92 -10.43
N PRO A 388 -15.67 32.58 -10.65
CA PRO A 388 -14.82 32.00 -11.67
C PRO A 388 -15.36 32.28 -13.08
N PRO A 389 -14.49 32.51 -14.08
CA PRO A 389 -14.90 32.64 -15.48
C PRO A 389 -15.25 31.26 -16.06
N GLY A 390 -16.28 31.23 -16.91
CA GLY A 390 -16.88 30.02 -17.45
C GLY A 390 -15.98 29.21 -18.39
N ASP A 391 -16.25 27.91 -18.38
CA ASP A 391 -15.66 26.90 -19.26
C ASP A 391 -15.72 27.29 -20.75
N ARG A 392 -14.54 27.33 -21.37
CA ARG A 392 -14.38 27.08 -22.81
C ARG A 392 -13.25 26.09 -23.03
N ALA A 393 -13.59 25.07 -23.81
CA ALA A 393 -12.79 23.91 -24.16
C ALA A 393 -11.45 24.21 -24.84
N ALA A 394 -10.46 23.34 -24.56
CA ALA A 394 -9.53 22.75 -25.50
C ALA A 394 -8.96 21.46 -24.88
#